data_AF-A0AA43CV11-F1
#
_entry.id   AF-A0AA43CV11-F1
#
_cell.length_a   1.000
_cell.length_b   1.000
_cell.length_c   1.000
_cell.angle_alpha   90.00
_cell.angle_beta   90.00
_cell.angle_gamma   90.00
#
_symmetry.space_group_name_H-M   'P 1'
#
loop_
_entity.id
_entity.type
_entity.pdbx_description
1 polymer ?
#
loop_
_entity_poly.entity_id
_entity_poly.type
_entity_poly.pdbx_seq_one_letter_code
_entity_poly.pdbx_strand_id
1 'polypeptide(L)'
;MTEITQSFSDHEQIPLKDYAEKAYLDYSMYVVLDRALPHVGDGLKPVQRRIIYAMSELGLSASSKHKKSARTVGDVIGKFHPHGDSACYEAMVLMAQPFAFRYPLVDGQGNFGSPDDPKSFAAMRYTESRLTPYAKTLLRELGMGTVDWGPNFDGTLKEPLMLPSRLPNVLLNGSTGIAVGMSTDIPPHNLREVVSACIRLLESPKSTVAELCEHVRGPDYPTDAEIITPAEDLQAIYETGNGSVKMRAVWERENGEIVITALPHQASPAKILEQIATQMQAKKLPMVEDLRDESDHENPTRLVIVPRSNRVDLEQLMNHLFATTDLERNYRVNLNIIGISGKPQLLNLKDLLKQWLSFRMDTVVRRLNHRLDQVVDRLHILEGLLVAYLNIDEVIHIIRHEDKPKPVLMKRFSITGTQAEAILELKLRNLAKLEEMKIRDEQDLLSDERAELEKLLGSKARLKTLIKKELLEDAETFGDERRSILVRREAAQALRQEDLIPSEPSTIVLSRSGWVRAAKGHDIDPTTINYRAGDEYQHSARGRSNEQAVFLDSRGRAFSLSAHSLPSARSLGEPLSSRFT
;
A
#
# COMPACT_ATOMS: atom_id res chain seq x y z
N MET A 1 -24.60 -14.20 37.46
CA MET A 1 -24.43 -14.38 38.91
C MET A 1 -23.31 -15.37 39.09
N THR A 2 -22.09 -14.89 39.26
CA THR A 2 -20.92 -15.72 39.56
C THR A 2 -20.84 -15.83 41.08
N GLU A 3 -20.89 -17.04 41.62
CA GLU A 3 -20.76 -17.29 43.06
C GLU A 3 -19.35 -16.91 43.52
N ILE A 4 -19.25 -15.79 44.24
CA ILE A 4 -18.04 -15.40 44.97
C ILE A 4 -17.99 -16.31 46.19
N THR A 5 -17.14 -17.33 46.16
CA THR A 5 -16.89 -18.19 47.31
C THR A 5 -15.88 -17.50 48.23
N GLN A 6 -16.35 -16.96 49.35
CA GLN A 6 -15.47 -16.40 50.39
C GLN A 6 -14.67 -17.53 51.04
N SER A 7 -13.35 -17.55 50.85
CA SER A 7 -12.43 -18.36 51.65
C SER A 7 -11.63 -17.47 52.61
N PHE A 8 -11.17 -18.04 53.71
CA PHE A 8 -10.61 -17.40 54.93
C PHE A 8 -9.29 -16.58 54.76
N SER A 9 -9.02 -16.05 53.57
CA SER A 9 -8.02 -15.00 53.33
C SER A 9 -8.74 -13.77 52.80
N ASP A 10 -8.44 -12.57 53.30
CA ASP A 10 -9.03 -11.26 52.93
C ASP A 10 -8.76 -10.82 51.46
N HIS A 11 -8.79 -11.75 50.51
CA HIS A 11 -8.54 -11.53 49.10
C HIS A 11 -9.72 -12.05 48.29
N GLU A 12 -10.25 -11.20 47.41
CA GLU A 12 -11.19 -11.62 46.37
C GLU A 12 -10.52 -12.66 45.46
N GLN A 13 -11.18 -13.80 45.25
CA GLN A 13 -10.69 -14.88 44.39
C GLN A 13 -11.58 -14.99 43.16
N ILE A 14 -10.94 -15.16 41.99
CA ILE A 14 -11.63 -15.38 40.72
C ILE A 14 -11.13 -16.69 40.09
N PRO A 15 -12.01 -17.49 39.46
CA PRO A 15 -11.57 -18.68 38.73
C PRO A 15 -10.59 -18.31 37.61
N LEU A 16 -9.48 -19.05 37.50
CA LEU A 16 -8.46 -18.81 36.48
C LEU A 16 -9.05 -18.84 35.06
N LYS A 17 -10.01 -19.73 34.81
CA LYS A 17 -10.71 -19.84 33.52
C LYS A 17 -11.36 -18.50 33.15
N ASP A 18 -12.15 -17.94 34.06
CA ASP A 18 -12.92 -16.72 33.83
C ASP A 18 -11.99 -15.51 33.68
N TYR A 19 -10.93 -15.45 34.49
CA TYR A 19 -9.88 -14.43 34.36
C TYR A 19 -9.17 -14.51 33.02
N ALA A 20 -8.70 -15.70 32.64
CA ALA A 20 -7.94 -15.90 31.40
C ALA A 20 -8.79 -15.60 30.17
N GLU A 21 -10.06 -16.04 30.15
CA GLU A 21 -11.00 -15.75 29.07
C GLU A 21 -11.22 -14.24 28.92
N LYS A 22 -11.52 -13.53 30.02
CA LYS A 22 -11.73 -12.08 30.00
C LYS A 22 -10.47 -11.31 29.59
N ALA A 23 -9.34 -11.59 30.24
CA ALA A 23 -8.09 -10.90 29.97
C ALA A 23 -7.61 -11.13 28.52
N TYR A 24 -7.78 -12.34 28.00
CA TYR A 24 -7.44 -12.65 26.61
C TYR A 24 -8.39 -11.97 25.63
N LEU A 25 -9.70 -11.89 25.93
CA LEU A 25 -10.68 -11.19 25.11
C LEU A 25 -10.40 -9.69 25.04
N ASP A 26 -10.14 -9.05 26.18
CA ASP A 26 -9.85 -7.61 26.27
C ASP A 26 -8.58 -7.27 25.47
N TYR A 27 -7.51 -8.06 25.65
CA TYR A 27 -6.27 -7.91 24.87
C TYR A 27 -6.50 -8.15 23.38
N SER A 28 -7.28 -9.18 23.02
CA SER A 28 -7.58 -9.51 21.63
C SER A 28 -8.33 -8.38 20.93
N MET A 29 -9.34 -7.79 21.58
CA MET A 29 -10.10 -6.67 21.01
C MET A 29 -9.24 -5.42 20.87
N TYR A 30 -8.41 -5.12 21.87
CA TYR A 30 -7.45 -4.03 21.79
C TYR A 30 -6.49 -4.19 20.60
N VAL A 31 -5.92 -5.38 20.38
CA VAL A 31 -5.01 -5.61 19.24
C VAL A 31 -5.73 -5.49 17.90
N VAL A 32 -6.99 -5.93 17.81
CA VAL A 32 -7.80 -5.85 16.58
C VAL A 32 -8.19 -4.41 16.25
N LEU A 33 -8.75 -3.68 17.21
CA LEU A 33 -9.33 -2.35 17.00
C LEU A 33 -8.28 -1.24 17.08
N ASP A 34 -7.35 -1.33 18.02
CA ASP A 34 -6.45 -0.23 18.36
C ASP A 34 -5.03 -0.36 17.80
N ARG A 35 -4.72 -1.45 17.07
CA ARG A 35 -3.35 -1.73 16.62
C ARG A 35 -3.21 -2.22 15.19
N ALA A 36 -3.85 -3.34 14.84
CA ALA A 36 -3.47 -4.10 13.65
C ALA A 36 -4.24 -3.72 12.39
N LEU A 37 -5.54 -3.46 12.49
CA LEU A 37 -6.39 -3.19 11.34
C LEU A 37 -6.55 -1.70 11.09
N PRO A 38 -6.48 -1.23 9.83
CA PRO A 38 -6.81 0.14 9.49
C PRO A 38 -8.33 0.36 9.50
N HIS A 39 -8.75 1.63 9.60
CA HIS A 39 -10.14 2.02 9.42
C HIS A 39 -10.44 2.34 7.95
N VAL A 40 -11.64 1.99 7.45
CA VAL A 40 -12.00 2.21 6.03
C VAL A 40 -11.99 3.69 5.62
N GLY A 41 -12.29 4.59 6.55
CA GLY A 41 -12.39 6.03 6.29
C GLY A 41 -11.06 6.71 5.92
N ASP A 42 -10.04 6.55 6.77
CA ASP A 42 -8.72 7.19 6.58
C ASP A 42 -7.61 6.20 6.18
N GLY A 43 -7.85 4.90 6.28
CA GLY A 43 -6.86 3.87 5.98
C GLY A 43 -5.70 3.82 6.95
N LEU A 44 -5.82 4.42 8.13
CA LEU A 44 -4.74 4.50 9.10
C LEU A 44 -5.01 3.60 10.31
N LYS A 45 -3.93 3.05 10.84
CA LYS A 45 -3.87 2.50 12.21
C LYS A 45 -3.83 3.64 13.23
N PRO A 46 -4.24 3.42 14.48
CA PRO A 46 -4.24 4.48 15.50
C PRO A 46 -2.87 5.15 15.72
N VAL A 47 -1.78 4.38 15.73
CA VAL A 47 -0.42 4.95 15.84
C VAL A 47 -0.09 5.90 14.67
N GLN A 48 -0.46 5.53 13.44
CA GLN A 48 -0.24 6.36 12.25
C GLN A 48 -1.09 7.63 12.33
N ARG A 49 -2.37 7.50 12.70
CA ARG A 49 -3.29 8.64 12.89
C ARG A 49 -2.74 9.64 13.91
N ARG A 50 -2.29 9.17 15.06
CA ARG A 50 -1.72 9.98 16.13
C ARG A 50 -0.44 10.70 15.71
N ILE A 51 0.43 10.04 14.95
CA ILE A 51 1.64 10.68 14.38
C ILE A 51 1.25 11.83 13.45
N ILE A 52 0.36 11.59 12.48
CA ILE A 52 -0.05 12.62 11.52
C ILE A 52 -0.77 13.79 12.22
N TYR A 53 -1.63 13.49 13.19
CA TYR A 53 -2.31 14.52 13.99
C TYR A 53 -1.34 15.36 14.82
N ALA A 54 -0.43 14.73 15.57
CA ALA A 54 0.55 15.45 16.38
C ALA A 54 1.49 16.31 15.53
N MET A 55 1.89 15.83 14.34
CA MET A 55 2.65 16.64 13.39
C MET A 55 1.88 17.87 12.91
N SER A 56 0.57 17.73 12.70
CA SER A 56 -0.32 18.85 12.36
C SER A 56 -0.39 19.88 13.50
N GLU A 57 -0.57 19.45 14.76
CA GLU A 57 -0.57 20.35 15.92
C GLU A 57 0.76 21.08 16.11
N LEU A 58 1.88 20.43 15.78
CA LEU A 58 3.22 21.03 15.82
C LEU A 58 3.51 22.00 14.67
N GLY A 59 2.56 22.20 13.75
CA GLY A 59 2.69 23.06 12.58
C GLY A 59 3.69 22.54 11.55
N LEU A 60 3.86 21.22 11.44
CA LEU A 60 4.82 20.57 10.54
C LEU A 60 4.24 20.34 9.13
N SER A 61 3.70 21.40 8.53
CA SER A 61 3.15 21.32 7.16
C SER A 61 4.26 21.11 6.11
N ALA A 62 3.88 20.75 4.89
CA ALA A 62 4.84 20.62 3.78
C ALA A 62 5.64 21.90 3.47
N SER A 63 5.11 23.08 3.84
CA SER A 63 5.80 24.36 3.69
C SER A 63 6.69 24.73 4.89
N SER A 64 6.62 23.97 6.00
CA SER A 64 7.46 24.22 7.16
C SER A 64 8.89 23.72 6.95
N LYS A 65 9.80 24.22 7.78
CA LYS A 65 11.13 23.60 7.95
C LYS A 65 10.97 22.23 8.60
N HIS A 66 11.88 21.33 8.30
CA HIS A 66 11.98 20.05 9.02
C HIS A 66 12.27 20.30 10.51
N LYS A 67 11.75 19.43 11.37
CA LYS A 67 12.10 19.39 12.79
C LYS A 67 12.57 17.98 13.17
N LYS A 68 13.43 17.90 14.19
CA LYS A 68 13.93 16.63 14.72
C LYS A 68 12.78 15.65 15.02
N SER A 69 12.89 14.44 14.50
CA SER A 69 11.87 13.39 14.67
C SER A 69 11.63 13.07 16.14
N ALA A 70 12.67 13.13 16.97
CA ALA A 70 12.59 12.95 18.42
C ALA A 70 11.53 13.86 19.10
N ARG A 71 11.37 15.10 18.62
CA ARG A 71 10.34 16.01 19.16
C ARG A 71 8.94 15.53 18.82
N THR A 72 8.71 15.14 17.56
CA THR A 72 7.42 14.60 17.12
C THR A 72 7.07 13.33 17.90
N VAL A 73 8.00 12.39 18.01
CA VAL A 73 7.79 11.13 18.75
C VAL A 73 7.51 11.41 20.23
N GLY A 74 8.24 12.33 20.86
CA GLY A 74 7.99 12.74 22.24
C GLY A 74 6.58 13.31 22.46
N ASP A 75 6.12 14.18 21.57
CA ASP A 75 4.75 14.74 21.63
C ASP A 75 3.68 13.67 21.41
N VAL A 76 3.90 12.74 20.46
CA VAL A 76 2.95 11.64 20.19
C VAL A 76 2.77 10.77 21.42
N ILE A 77 3.86 10.37 22.07
CA ILE A 77 3.82 9.47 23.23
C ILE A 77 3.28 10.20 24.47
N GLY A 78 3.73 11.43 24.68
CA GLY A 78 3.33 12.23 25.84
C GLY A 78 1.85 12.62 25.79
N LYS A 79 1.25 12.78 24.61
CA LYS A 79 -0.13 13.26 24.46
C LYS A 79 -1.13 12.18 24.08
N PHE A 80 -0.78 11.25 23.18
CA PHE A 80 -1.78 10.42 22.49
C PHE A 80 -1.48 8.92 22.52
N HIS A 81 -0.22 8.50 22.52
CA HIS A 81 0.16 7.10 22.31
C HIS A 81 1.04 6.56 23.46
N PRO A 82 0.44 6.04 24.55
CA PRO A 82 1.15 5.62 25.76
C PRO A 82 1.86 4.26 25.57
N HIS A 83 2.71 4.16 24.56
CA HIS A 83 3.50 2.99 24.21
C HIS A 83 4.97 3.37 23.93
N GLY A 84 5.81 2.37 23.71
CA GLY A 84 7.24 2.55 23.48
C GLY A 84 7.55 3.45 22.28
N ASP A 85 8.62 4.24 22.43
CA ASP A 85 9.10 5.19 21.45
C ASP A 85 9.63 4.54 20.17
N SER A 86 10.29 3.40 20.29
CA SER A 86 10.78 2.62 19.13
C SER A 86 9.66 2.28 18.15
N ALA A 87 8.52 1.77 18.63
CA ALA A 87 7.42 1.37 17.76
C ALA A 87 6.75 2.58 17.07
N CYS A 88 6.64 3.70 17.78
CA CYS A 88 6.14 4.95 17.20
C CYS A 88 7.09 5.48 16.12
N TYR A 89 8.40 5.46 16.37
CA TYR A 89 9.38 5.93 15.41
C TYR A 89 9.50 5.00 14.20
N GLU A 90 9.46 3.68 14.37
CA GLU A 90 9.41 2.71 13.27
C GLU A 90 8.21 2.95 12.35
N ALA A 91 7.02 3.19 12.92
CA ALA A 91 5.84 3.55 12.14
C ALA A 91 6.03 4.86 11.37
N MET A 92 6.67 5.85 11.98
CA MET A 92 6.99 7.13 11.35
C MET A 92 8.00 7.00 10.21
N VAL A 93 9.04 6.18 10.40
CA VAL A 93 10.05 5.89 9.37
C VAL A 93 9.39 5.20 8.17
N LEU A 94 8.53 4.20 8.40
CA LEU A 94 7.83 3.51 7.33
C LEU A 94 6.97 4.47 6.49
N MET A 95 6.26 5.41 7.14
CA MET A 95 5.47 6.44 6.45
C MET A 95 6.30 7.46 5.65
N ALA A 96 7.62 7.50 5.87
CA ALA A 96 8.56 8.37 5.17
C ALA A 96 9.33 7.66 4.04
N GLN A 97 9.38 6.32 4.05
CA GLN A 97 10.14 5.54 3.07
C GLN A 97 9.40 5.47 1.72
N PRO A 98 9.95 6.05 0.63
CA PRO A 98 9.29 6.08 -0.68
C PRO A 98 9.23 4.72 -1.37
N PHE A 99 10.05 3.75 -0.93
CA PHE A 99 10.03 2.37 -1.39
C PHE A 99 9.09 1.46 -0.57
N ALA A 100 8.55 1.96 0.55
CA ALA A 100 7.61 1.25 1.40
C ALA A 100 6.17 1.75 1.20
N PHE A 101 5.97 3.08 1.24
CA PHE A 101 4.68 3.72 0.98
C PHE A 101 4.59 4.17 -0.47
N ARG A 102 3.44 3.91 -1.12
CA ARG A 102 3.18 4.36 -2.49
C ARG A 102 2.99 5.89 -2.57
N TYR A 103 2.37 6.46 -1.54
CA TYR A 103 2.16 7.89 -1.34
C TYR A 103 2.61 8.25 0.09
N PRO A 104 3.91 8.51 0.32
CA PRO A 104 4.44 8.82 1.65
C PRO A 104 3.70 9.96 2.35
N LEU A 105 3.48 9.83 3.65
CA LEU A 105 2.78 10.82 4.49
C LEU A 105 3.76 11.76 5.20
N VAL A 106 5.00 11.30 5.39
CA VAL A 106 6.07 12.03 6.05
C VAL A 106 7.20 12.28 5.04
N ASP A 107 7.71 13.52 5.01
CA ASP A 107 8.92 13.90 4.30
C ASP A 107 10.07 13.93 5.31
N GLY A 108 11.08 13.10 5.08
CA GLY A 108 12.18 12.85 6.01
C GLY A 108 13.52 13.36 5.46
N GLN A 109 14.31 13.99 6.33
CA GLN A 109 15.70 14.36 6.05
C GLN A 109 16.68 13.61 6.95
N GLY A 110 17.72 13.05 6.35
CA GLY A 110 18.69 12.15 6.99
C GLY A 110 18.54 10.72 6.50
N ASN A 111 19.16 9.76 7.19
CA ASN A 111 19.06 8.35 6.83
C ASN A 111 17.74 7.74 7.36
N PHE A 112 16.79 7.50 6.47
CA PHE A 112 15.52 6.81 6.72
C PHE A 112 15.54 5.34 6.24
N GLY A 113 16.71 4.75 6.04
CA GLY A 113 16.88 3.40 5.49
C GLY A 113 16.96 3.40 3.96
N SER A 114 17.26 2.24 3.40
CA SER A 114 17.37 2.03 1.95
C SER A 114 16.48 0.86 1.51
N PRO A 115 16.22 0.69 0.19
CA PRO A 115 15.52 -0.49 -0.30
C PRO A 115 16.21 -1.82 0.07
N ASP A 116 17.55 -1.84 0.15
CA ASP A 116 18.34 -3.00 0.55
C ASP A 116 18.12 -3.42 2.00
N ASP A 117 18.20 -2.44 2.91
CA ASP A 117 17.96 -2.62 4.33
C ASP A 117 17.03 -1.53 4.85
N PRO A 118 15.70 -1.75 4.75
CA PRO A 118 14.69 -0.81 5.23
C PRO A 118 14.79 -0.53 6.73
N LYS A 119 15.45 -1.40 7.51
CA LYS A 119 15.61 -1.23 8.96
C LYS A 119 16.90 -0.49 9.34
N SER A 120 17.80 -0.27 8.40
CA SER A 120 19.04 0.50 8.61
C SER A 120 18.79 2.02 8.56
N PHE A 121 17.83 2.50 9.36
CA PHE A 121 17.56 3.93 9.51
C PHE A 121 18.27 4.51 10.74
N ALA A 122 18.62 5.79 10.68
CA ALA A 122 19.26 6.47 11.81
C ALA A 122 18.26 6.69 12.96
N ALA A 123 18.77 6.77 14.18
CA ALA A 123 17.95 7.08 15.36
C ALA A 123 17.24 8.45 15.23
N MET A 124 16.07 8.58 15.87
CA MET A 124 15.20 9.77 15.81
C MET A 124 15.84 11.11 16.22
N ARG A 125 17.00 11.06 16.89
CA ARG A 125 17.82 12.23 17.25
C ARG A 125 18.61 12.82 16.09
N TYR A 126 18.85 12.03 15.03
CA TYR A 126 19.61 12.45 13.85
C TYR A 126 18.70 12.80 12.68
N THR A 127 17.53 12.18 12.57
CA THR A 127 16.57 12.44 11.50
C THR A 127 15.70 13.65 11.79
N GLU A 128 15.23 14.28 10.72
CA GLU A 128 14.27 15.37 10.76
C GLU A 128 13.09 15.06 9.85
N SER A 129 11.93 15.63 10.14
CA SER A 129 10.69 15.28 9.49
C SER A 129 9.74 16.47 9.35
N ARG A 130 8.87 16.40 8.35
CA ARG A 130 7.65 17.21 8.19
C ARG A 130 6.60 16.40 7.43
N LEU A 131 5.38 16.91 7.29
CA LEU A 131 4.34 16.25 6.50
C LEU A 131 4.56 16.48 4.99
N THR A 132 4.24 15.48 4.16
CA THR A 132 4.23 15.65 2.70
C THR A 132 3.05 16.51 2.24
N PRO A 133 3.06 17.04 0.99
CA PRO A 133 1.88 17.67 0.41
C PRO A 133 0.65 16.76 0.40
N TYR A 134 0.83 15.45 0.17
CA TYR A 134 -0.24 14.45 0.14
C TYR A 134 -0.96 14.31 1.48
N ALA A 135 -0.26 14.46 2.62
CA ALA A 135 -0.88 14.41 3.94
C ALA A 135 -1.97 15.48 4.17
N LYS A 136 -2.00 16.57 3.37
CA LYS A 136 -3.09 17.55 3.40
C LYS A 136 -4.46 16.94 3.09
N THR A 137 -4.50 15.87 2.28
CA THR A 137 -5.74 15.16 1.96
C THR A 137 -6.43 14.57 3.19
N LEU A 138 -5.69 14.34 4.28
CA LEU A 138 -6.19 13.82 5.55
C LEU A 138 -6.52 14.94 6.56
N LEU A 139 -5.89 16.10 6.45
CA LEU A 139 -5.89 17.12 7.52
C LEU A 139 -6.64 18.41 7.16
N ARG A 140 -6.78 18.73 5.85
CA ARG A 140 -7.30 20.03 5.39
C ARG A 140 -8.67 20.38 5.96
N GLU A 141 -9.51 19.38 6.20
CA GLU A 141 -10.90 19.55 6.64
C GLU A 141 -11.09 19.31 8.15
N LEU A 142 -10.03 18.96 8.89
CA LEU A 142 -10.12 18.50 10.29
C LEU A 142 -10.77 19.52 11.23
N GLY A 143 -10.46 20.80 11.04
CA GLY A 143 -11.01 21.91 11.83
C GLY A 143 -12.44 22.33 11.45
N MET A 144 -13.10 21.64 10.52
CA MET A 144 -14.40 22.03 9.95
C MET A 144 -15.55 21.14 10.44
N GLY A 145 -15.47 20.62 11.67
CA GLY A 145 -16.53 19.80 12.27
C GLY A 145 -16.74 18.43 11.61
N THR A 146 -15.77 17.94 10.85
CA THR A 146 -15.92 16.76 9.97
C THR A 146 -15.72 15.42 10.66
N VAL A 147 -15.19 15.38 11.87
CA VAL A 147 -14.88 14.15 12.60
C VAL A 147 -15.25 14.26 14.07
N ASP A 148 -15.40 13.11 14.72
CA ASP A 148 -15.63 13.02 16.15
C ASP A 148 -14.32 13.08 16.92
N TRP A 149 -14.39 13.68 18.10
CA TRP A 149 -13.26 13.90 18.98
C TRP A 149 -13.47 13.10 20.27
N GLY A 150 -12.50 12.25 20.61
CA GLY A 150 -12.47 11.51 21.87
C GLY A 150 -11.46 12.13 22.84
N PRO A 151 -11.57 11.83 24.15
CA PRO A 151 -10.48 12.12 25.08
C PRO A 151 -9.24 11.30 24.72
N ASN A 152 -8.05 11.83 24.99
CA ASN A 152 -6.82 11.04 24.98
C ASN A 152 -6.76 10.09 26.19
N PHE A 153 -5.66 9.34 26.33
CA PHE A 153 -5.55 8.27 27.34
C PHE A 153 -5.67 8.73 28.81
N ASP A 154 -5.32 9.98 29.13
CA ASP A 154 -5.44 10.56 30.48
C ASP A 154 -6.59 11.57 30.62
N GLY A 155 -7.35 11.81 29.55
CA GLY A 155 -8.50 12.71 29.51
C GLY A 155 -8.18 14.21 29.53
N THR A 156 -6.90 14.61 29.46
CA THR A 156 -6.49 16.02 29.50
C THR A 156 -6.61 16.72 28.14
N LEU A 157 -6.54 15.97 27.04
CA LEU A 157 -6.60 16.46 25.67
C LEU A 157 -7.70 15.74 24.89
N LYS A 158 -8.01 16.27 23.71
CA LYS A 158 -8.86 15.61 22.72
C LYS A 158 -8.02 15.12 21.55
N GLU A 159 -8.37 13.96 21.02
CA GLU A 159 -7.81 13.44 19.77
C GLU A 159 -8.93 13.10 18.76
N PRO A 160 -8.69 13.26 17.46
CA PRO A 160 -9.67 12.87 16.46
C PRO A 160 -9.74 11.35 16.33
N LEU A 161 -10.95 10.78 16.39
CA LEU A 161 -11.14 9.33 16.26
C LEU A 161 -10.84 8.84 14.83
N MET A 162 -11.00 9.71 13.84
CA MET A 162 -10.68 9.48 12.43
C MET A 162 -10.17 10.79 11.80
N LEU A 163 -9.52 10.70 10.64
CA LEU A 163 -9.18 11.88 9.84
C LEU A 163 -10.15 12.03 8.64
N PRO A 164 -10.56 13.26 8.26
CA PRO A 164 -11.48 13.51 7.14
C PRO A 164 -10.78 13.31 5.78
N SER A 165 -10.48 12.06 5.45
CA SER A 165 -9.75 11.72 4.23
C SER A 165 -10.54 12.10 2.98
N ARG A 166 -9.92 12.92 2.13
CA ARG A 166 -10.48 13.31 0.82
C ARG A 166 -10.34 12.23 -0.25
N LEU A 167 -9.38 11.32 -0.07
CA LEU A 167 -9.11 10.19 -0.95
C LEU A 167 -9.14 8.85 -0.18
N PRO A 168 -9.41 7.70 -0.82
CA PRO A 168 -9.45 6.39 -0.17
C PRO A 168 -8.05 5.85 0.15
N ASN A 169 -7.35 6.49 1.10
CA ASN A 169 -5.97 6.19 1.45
C ASN A 169 -5.73 4.72 1.86
N VAL A 170 -6.77 4.03 2.34
CA VAL A 170 -6.75 2.59 2.65
C VAL A 170 -6.35 1.73 1.43
N LEU A 171 -6.75 2.10 0.22
CA LEU A 171 -6.33 1.42 -1.01
C LEU A 171 -5.08 2.04 -1.61
N LEU A 172 -4.90 3.36 -1.49
CA LEU A 172 -3.79 4.08 -2.12
C LEU A 172 -2.45 3.65 -1.53
N ASN A 173 -2.33 3.63 -0.20
CA ASN A 173 -1.12 3.20 0.49
C ASN A 173 -1.17 1.75 0.94
N GLY A 174 -2.36 1.19 1.11
CA GLY A 174 -2.50 -0.14 1.70
C GLY A 174 -2.13 -0.17 3.18
N SER A 175 -2.14 -1.37 3.75
CA SER A 175 -1.72 -1.63 5.12
C SER A 175 -1.53 -3.12 5.32
N THR A 176 -0.47 -3.50 6.02
CA THR A 176 -0.23 -4.87 6.47
C THR A 176 -0.31 -4.93 7.99
N GLY A 177 -0.92 -5.96 8.56
CA GLY A 177 -1.11 -6.06 10.00
C GLY A 177 -1.54 -7.45 10.45
N ILE A 178 -1.03 -7.88 11.60
CA ILE A 178 -1.37 -9.15 12.22
C ILE A 178 -2.03 -8.84 13.57
N ALA A 179 -3.25 -9.33 13.73
CA ALA A 179 -4.03 -9.20 14.95
C ALA A 179 -4.19 -10.58 15.63
N VAL A 180 -4.90 -10.63 16.76
CA VAL A 180 -5.27 -11.91 17.38
C VAL A 180 -6.38 -12.55 16.56
N GLY A 181 -6.09 -13.72 15.96
CA GLY A 181 -7.06 -14.51 15.18
C GLY A 181 -7.36 -14.00 13.76
N MET A 182 -6.75 -12.88 13.33
CA MET A 182 -6.96 -12.33 11.99
C MET A 182 -5.74 -11.52 11.51
N SER A 183 -5.70 -11.21 10.22
CA SER A 183 -4.66 -10.39 9.58
C SER A 183 -5.30 -9.47 8.54
N THR A 184 -4.54 -8.49 8.06
CA THR A 184 -4.87 -7.60 6.95
C THR A 184 -3.63 -7.43 6.09
N ASP A 185 -3.79 -7.53 4.78
CA ASP A 185 -2.73 -7.37 3.78
C ASP A 185 -3.34 -6.66 2.57
N ILE A 186 -3.39 -5.33 2.63
CA ILE A 186 -3.98 -4.49 1.58
C ILE A 186 -2.84 -3.93 0.75
N PRO A 187 -2.76 -4.27 -0.56
CA PRO A 187 -1.72 -3.73 -1.41
C PRO A 187 -2.04 -2.27 -1.81
N PRO A 188 -1.03 -1.46 -2.14
CA PRO A 188 -1.21 -0.10 -2.65
C PRO A 188 -1.81 -0.10 -4.07
N HIS A 189 -2.45 1.00 -4.46
CA HIS A 189 -3.10 1.17 -5.76
C HIS A 189 -2.87 2.57 -6.30
N ASN A 190 -2.95 2.73 -7.63
CA ASN A 190 -2.78 4.02 -8.28
C ASN A 190 -3.95 4.96 -7.95
N LEU A 191 -3.62 6.21 -7.61
CA LEU A 191 -4.59 7.23 -7.19
C LEU A 191 -5.60 7.56 -8.27
N ARG A 192 -5.16 7.77 -9.52
CA ARG A 192 -6.07 8.14 -10.62
C ARG A 192 -7.04 7.02 -10.95
N GLU A 193 -6.57 5.78 -10.95
CA GLU A 193 -7.40 4.58 -11.15
C GLU A 193 -8.48 4.45 -10.08
N VAL A 194 -8.09 4.56 -8.80
CA VAL A 194 -9.03 4.44 -7.68
C VAL A 194 -10.04 5.59 -7.68
N VAL A 195 -9.61 6.82 -7.97
CA VAL A 195 -10.53 7.96 -8.12
C VAL A 195 -11.52 7.73 -9.26
N SER A 196 -11.05 7.23 -10.40
CA SER A 196 -11.93 6.89 -11.53
C SER A 196 -12.99 5.86 -11.14
N ALA A 197 -12.63 4.84 -10.36
CA ALA A 197 -13.59 3.85 -9.85
C ALA A 197 -14.58 4.44 -8.82
N CYS A 198 -14.13 5.35 -7.95
CA CYS A 198 -15.02 6.09 -7.05
C CYS A 198 -16.06 6.91 -7.83
N ILE A 199 -15.62 7.61 -8.89
CA ILE A 199 -16.52 8.39 -9.75
C ILE A 199 -17.52 7.48 -10.46
N ARG A 200 -17.07 6.34 -10.98
CA ARG A 200 -17.96 5.34 -11.58
C ARG A 200 -19.04 4.88 -10.60
N LEU A 201 -18.71 4.61 -9.34
CA LEU A 201 -19.69 4.23 -8.31
C LEU A 201 -20.63 5.37 -7.91
N LEU A 202 -20.17 6.62 -7.94
CA LEU A 202 -21.02 7.78 -7.65
C LEU A 202 -22.12 7.94 -8.72
N GLU A 203 -21.76 7.76 -9.99
CA GLU A 203 -22.64 7.86 -11.15
C GLU A 203 -23.53 6.62 -11.31
N SER A 204 -22.95 5.44 -11.15
CA SER A 204 -23.60 4.13 -11.31
C SER A 204 -23.42 3.26 -10.07
N PRO A 205 -24.21 3.45 -9.00
CA PRO A 205 -24.05 2.71 -7.73
C PRO A 205 -24.25 1.19 -7.84
N LYS A 206 -24.83 0.73 -8.95
CA LYS A 206 -25.06 -0.70 -9.23
C LYS A 206 -23.89 -1.38 -9.93
N SER A 207 -22.84 -0.64 -10.32
CA SER A 207 -21.67 -1.19 -11.02
C SER A 207 -21.13 -2.45 -10.35
N THR A 208 -20.78 -3.43 -11.17
CA THR A 208 -20.23 -4.72 -10.73
C THR A 208 -18.74 -4.56 -10.41
N VAL A 209 -18.13 -5.54 -9.73
CA VAL A 209 -16.68 -5.51 -9.49
C VAL A 209 -15.90 -5.54 -10.80
N ALA A 210 -16.36 -6.31 -11.80
CA ALA A 210 -15.79 -6.33 -13.15
C ALA A 210 -15.72 -4.93 -13.78
N GLU A 211 -16.82 -4.16 -13.74
CA GLU A 211 -16.86 -2.78 -14.25
C GLU A 211 -15.90 -1.85 -13.48
N LEU A 212 -15.66 -2.10 -12.18
CA LEU A 212 -14.68 -1.33 -11.41
C LEU A 212 -13.24 -1.71 -11.77
N CYS A 213 -13.00 -2.96 -12.17
CA CYS A 213 -11.69 -3.43 -12.60
C CYS A 213 -11.30 -2.88 -13.99
N GLU A 214 -12.25 -2.36 -14.78
CA GLU A 214 -11.95 -1.56 -15.97
C GLU A 214 -11.21 -0.25 -15.62
N HIS A 215 -11.43 0.26 -14.40
CA HIS A 215 -10.76 1.45 -13.88
C HIS A 215 -9.55 1.12 -13.00
N VAL A 216 -9.70 0.18 -12.06
CA VAL A 216 -8.61 -0.31 -11.19
C VAL A 216 -8.03 -1.58 -11.77
N ARG A 217 -6.90 -1.45 -12.47
CA ARG A 217 -6.31 -2.59 -13.21
C ARG A 217 -5.69 -3.63 -12.28
N GLY A 218 -5.27 -3.22 -11.10
CA GLY A 218 -4.55 -4.03 -10.12
C GLY A 218 -3.76 -3.17 -9.13
N PRO A 219 -2.99 -3.78 -8.22
CA PRO A 219 -2.10 -3.05 -7.32
C PRO A 219 -1.03 -2.20 -8.02
N ASP A 220 -0.66 -1.08 -7.42
CA ASP A 220 0.44 -0.22 -7.87
C ASP A 220 1.48 -0.07 -6.76
N TYR A 221 2.53 -0.89 -6.82
CA TYR A 221 3.60 -0.89 -5.82
C TYR A 221 4.61 0.23 -6.09
N PRO A 222 5.36 0.70 -5.07
CA PRO A 222 6.43 1.70 -5.24
C PRO A 222 7.71 1.12 -5.88
N THR A 223 7.56 0.34 -6.95
CA THR A 223 8.63 -0.23 -7.76
C THR A 223 8.16 -0.35 -9.21
N ASP A 224 9.10 -0.36 -10.14
CA ASP A 224 8.84 -0.47 -11.57
C ASP A 224 8.85 -1.95 -12.04
N ALA A 225 8.92 -2.90 -11.10
CA ALA A 225 8.78 -4.33 -11.37
C ALA A 225 7.38 -4.71 -11.88
N GLU A 226 7.31 -5.79 -12.65
CA GLU A 226 6.08 -6.25 -13.29
C GLU A 226 5.20 -7.04 -12.32
N ILE A 227 3.89 -6.81 -12.38
CA ILE A 227 2.88 -7.73 -11.83
C ILE A 227 2.51 -8.73 -12.91
N ILE A 228 2.72 -10.01 -12.62
CA ILE A 228 2.54 -11.10 -13.59
C ILE A 228 1.29 -11.95 -13.36
N THR A 229 0.54 -11.64 -12.30
CA THR A 229 -0.77 -12.25 -12.05
C THR A 229 -1.74 -11.93 -13.19
N PRO A 230 -2.41 -12.93 -13.80
CA PRO A 230 -3.41 -12.73 -14.84
C PRO A 230 -4.55 -11.81 -14.39
N ALA A 231 -5.18 -11.11 -15.34
CA ALA A 231 -6.24 -10.15 -15.05
C ALA A 231 -7.48 -10.83 -14.42
N GLU A 232 -7.79 -12.06 -14.85
CA GLU A 232 -8.85 -12.89 -14.30
C GLU A 232 -8.65 -13.20 -12.81
N ASP A 233 -7.41 -13.48 -12.40
CA ASP A 233 -7.05 -13.76 -11.00
C ASP A 233 -7.08 -12.48 -10.17
N LEU A 234 -6.64 -11.34 -10.73
CA LEU A 234 -6.76 -10.03 -10.08
C LEU A 234 -8.22 -9.66 -9.85
N GLN A 235 -9.09 -9.90 -10.83
CA GLN A 235 -10.53 -9.67 -10.66
C GLN A 235 -11.11 -10.58 -9.56
N ALA A 236 -10.75 -11.86 -9.52
CA ALA A 236 -11.19 -12.78 -8.46
C ALA A 236 -10.75 -12.33 -7.05
N ILE A 237 -9.53 -11.78 -6.92
CA ILE A 237 -9.06 -11.16 -5.68
C ILE A 237 -9.97 -10.01 -5.27
N TYR A 238 -10.35 -9.14 -6.21
CA TYR A 238 -11.23 -8.01 -5.92
C TYR A 238 -12.68 -8.40 -5.65
N GLU A 239 -13.17 -9.53 -6.18
CA GLU A 239 -14.51 -10.06 -5.92
C GLU A 239 -14.61 -10.71 -4.54
N THR A 240 -13.57 -11.39 -4.10
CA THR A 240 -13.54 -12.15 -2.84
C THR A 240 -12.92 -11.37 -1.67
N GLY A 241 -12.04 -10.41 -1.97
CA GLY A 241 -11.24 -9.67 -0.99
C GLY A 241 -9.98 -10.41 -0.51
N ASN A 242 -9.65 -11.58 -1.05
CA ASN A 242 -8.49 -12.39 -0.63
C ASN A 242 -7.82 -13.08 -1.83
N GLY A 243 -6.49 -13.22 -1.78
CA GLY A 243 -5.74 -14.05 -2.71
C GLY A 243 -4.25 -13.71 -2.69
N SER A 244 -3.59 -13.80 -3.84
CA SER A 244 -2.15 -13.56 -3.94
C SER A 244 -1.81 -12.88 -5.27
N VAL A 245 -0.96 -11.86 -5.19
CA VAL A 245 -0.40 -11.16 -6.34
C VAL A 245 1.06 -11.53 -6.47
N LYS A 246 1.53 -11.74 -7.69
CA LYS A 246 2.89 -12.15 -7.98
C LYS A 246 3.60 -11.06 -8.77
N MET A 247 4.77 -10.65 -8.29
CA MET A 247 5.62 -9.69 -9.00
C MET A 247 6.91 -10.35 -9.46
N ARG A 248 7.44 -9.90 -10.59
CA ARG A 248 8.67 -10.38 -11.20
C ARG A 248 9.58 -9.20 -11.54
N ALA A 249 10.87 -9.38 -11.32
CA ALA A 249 11.90 -8.41 -11.66
C ALA A 249 11.92 -8.13 -13.17
N VAL A 250 12.26 -6.89 -13.54
CA VAL A 250 12.50 -6.49 -14.93
C VAL A 250 13.99 -6.66 -15.22
N TRP A 251 14.30 -7.23 -16.38
CA TRP A 251 15.66 -7.41 -16.83
C TRP A 251 15.77 -7.18 -18.33
N GLU A 252 16.97 -6.86 -18.77
CA GLU A 252 17.34 -6.68 -20.17
C GLU A 252 18.66 -7.37 -20.49
N ARG A 253 18.91 -7.56 -21.79
CA ARG A 253 20.15 -8.16 -22.28
C ARG A 253 21.06 -7.06 -22.81
N GLU A 254 22.21 -6.87 -22.16
CA GLU A 254 23.25 -5.93 -22.59
C GLU A 254 24.55 -6.69 -22.85
N ASN A 255 25.13 -6.55 -24.05
CA ASN A 255 26.43 -7.15 -24.40
C ASN A 255 26.59 -8.66 -24.11
N GLY A 256 25.48 -9.41 -24.05
CA GLY A 256 25.49 -10.84 -23.71
C GLY A 256 25.33 -11.15 -22.22
N GLU A 257 25.27 -10.14 -21.36
CA GLU A 257 24.99 -10.22 -19.93
C GLU A 257 23.50 -9.98 -19.65
N ILE A 258 23.04 -10.42 -18.47
CA ILE A 258 21.71 -10.13 -17.96
C ILE A 258 21.83 -8.96 -16.99
N VAL A 259 21.05 -7.91 -17.23
CA VAL A 259 20.99 -6.73 -16.37
C VAL A 259 19.59 -6.62 -15.77
N ILE A 260 19.48 -6.71 -14.44
CA ILE A 260 18.22 -6.52 -13.72
C ILE A 260 18.08 -5.05 -13.34
N THR A 261 17.01 -4.42 -13.80
CA THR A 261 16.78 -2.97 -13.68
C THR A 261 15.72 -2.60 -12.65
N ALA A 262 14.79 -3.51 -12.33
CA ALA A 262 13.78 -3.30 -11.30
C ALA A 262 13.49 -4.57 -10.52
N LEU A 263 13.39 -4.45 -9.19
CA LEU A 263 13.14 -5.57 -8.29
C LEU A 263 11.71 -5.58 -7.73
N PRO A 264 11.14 -6.76 -7.40
CA PRO A 264 9.86 -6.86 -6.71
C PRO A 264 9.83 -6.02 -5.43
N HIS A 265 8.63 -5.58 -5.02
CA HIS A 265 8.46 -4.76 -3.82
C HIS A 265 9.09 -5.39 -2.56
N GLN A 266 9.85 -4.60 -1.80
CA GLN A 266 10.57 -5.06 -0.59
C GLN A 266 11.54 -6.24 -0.84
N ALA A 267 11.97 -6.48 -2.08
CA ALA A 267 13.05 -7.41 -2.37
C ALA A 267 14.39 -6.69 -2.20
N SER A 268 15.32 -7.28 -1.45
CA SER A 268 16.65 -6.72 -1.20
C SER A 268 17.60 -7.17 -2.33
N PRO A 269 18.21 -6.24 -3.07
CA PRO A 269 19.29 -6.54 -4.01
C PRO A 269 20.37 -7.43 -3.37
N ALA A 270 20.90 -7.05 -2.21
CA ALA A 270 21.95 -7.83 -1.51
C ALA A 270 21.53 -9.28 -1.23
N LYS A 271 20.28 -9.50 -0.79
CA LYS A 271 19.76 -10.85 -0.51
C LYS A 271 19.59 -11.69 -1.78
N ILE A 272 19.16 -11.08 -2.89
CA ILE A 272 19.07 -11.78 -4.18
C ILE A 272 20.46 -12.21 -4.64
N LEU A 273 21.45 -11.33 -4.53
CA LEU A 273 22.83 -11.66 -4.89
C LEU A 273 23.36 -12.82 -4.03
N GLU A 274 23.07 -12.81 -2.72
CA GLU A 274 23.41 -13.90 -1.80
C GLU A 274 22.73 -15.23 -2.21
N GLN A 275 21.45 -15.20 -2.58
CA GLN A 275 20.73 -16.38 -3.05
C GLN A 275 21.37 -16.97 -4.31
N ILE A 276 21.72 -16.12 -5.30
CA ILE A 276 22.38 -16.54 -6.54
C ILE A 276 23.77 -17.10 -6.25
N ALA A 277 24.58 -16.39 -5.45
CA ALA A 277 25.92 -16.82 -5.07
C ALA A 277 25.90 -18.18 -4.33
N THR A 278 24.93 -18.39 -3.45
CA THR A 278 24.74 -19.67 -2.74
C THR A 278 24.45 -20.82 -3.74
N GLN A 279 23.64 -20.56 -4.76
CA GLN A 279 23.37 -21.56 -5.81
C GLN A 279 24.59 -21.83 -6.71
N MET A 280 25.41 -20.81 -6.98
CA MET A 280 26.69 -20.96 -7.70
C MET A 280 27.68 -21.82 -6.90
N GLN A 281 27.87 -21.54 -5.61
CA GLN A 281 28.75 -22.31 -4.72
C GLN A 281 28.30 -23.77 -4.57
N ALA A 282 26.97 -23.99 -4.51
CA ALA A 282 26.38 -25.33 -4.50
C ALA A 282 26.45 -26.06 -5.86
N LYS A 283 27.09 -25.46 -6.88
CA LYS A 283 27.20 -25.99 -8.25
C LYS A 283 25.85 -26.23 -8.94
N LYS A 284 24.79 -25.53 -8.50
CA LYS A 284 23.45 -25.57 -9.11
C LYS A 284 23.30 -24.59 -10.28
N LEU A 285 24.15 -23.55 -10.33
CA LEU A 285 24.20 -22.58 -11.42
C LEU A 285 25.56 -22.62 -12.16
N PRO A 286 25.94 -23.74 -12.83
CA PRO A 286 27.21 -23.80 -13.55
C PRO A 286 27.25 -22.89 -14.79
N MET A 287 26.10 -22.36 -15.23
CA MET A 287 26.00 -21.49 -16.40
C MET A 287 26.31 -20.02 -16.09
N VAL A 288 26.37 -19.64 -14.82
CA VAL A 288 26.76 -18.29 -14.36
C VAL A 288 28.25 -18.30 -14.03
N GLU A 289 28.97 -17.31 -14.53
CA GLU A 289 30.41 -17.12 -14.27
C GLU A 289 30.65 -16.11 -13.16
N ASP A 290 29.99 -14.96 -13.23
CA ASP A 290 30.19 -13.85 -12.31
C ASP A 290 28.87 -13.12 -12.01
N LEU A 291 28.86 -12.37 -10.92
CA LEU A 291 27.72 -11.61 -10.42
C LEU A 291 28.22 -10.27 -9.85
N ARG A 292 27.68 -9.16 -10.37
CA ARG A 292 28.09 -7.80 -9.98
C ARG A 292 26.90 -6.95 -9.56
N ASP A 293 27.12 -6.06 -8.61
CA ASP A 293 26.21 -4.97 -8.28
C ASP A 293 26.80 -3.67 -8.83
N GLU A 294 26.15 -3.11 -9.85
CA GLU A 294 26.52 -1.86 -10.52
C GLU A 294 25.51 -0.74 -10.19
N SER A 295 24.79 -0.86 -9.07
CA SER A 295 23.80 0.14 -8.66
C SER A 295 24.45 1.46 -8.24
N ASP A 296 23.91 2.57 -8.71
CA ASP A 296 24.38 3.93 -8.41
C ASP A 296 23.21 4.91 -8.25
N HIS A 297 23.49 6.23 -8.29
CA HIS A 297 22.44 7.25 -8.14
C HIS A 297 21.54 7.37 -9.38
N GLU A 298 22.10 7.14 -10.58
CA GLU A 298 21.36 7.21 -11.85
C GLU A 298 20.58 5.92 -12.11
N ASN A 299 21.11 4.79 -11.66
CA ASN A 299 20.57 3.45 -11.75
C ASN A 299 20.41 2.87 -10.34
N PRO A 300 19.31 3.17 -9.63
CA PRO A 300 19.11 2.75 -8.24
C PRO A 300 19.13 1.23 -8.03
N THR A 301 18.97 0.45 -9.09
CA THR A 301 19.06 -1.00 -9.08
C THR A 301 19.62 -1.45 -10.42
N ARG A 302 20.87 -1.95 -10.42
CA ARG A 302 21.51 -2.53 -11.60
C ARG A 302 22.33 -3.74 -11.18
N LEU A 303 21.69 -4.92 -11.22
CA LEU A 303 22.36 -6.18 -10.91
C LEU A 303 22.74 -6.90 -12.19
N VAL A 304 24.03 -7.22 -12.34
CA VAL A 304 24.56 -7.83 -13.56
C VAL A 304 24.92 -9.29 -13.30
N ILE A 305 24.32 -10.18 -14.08
CA ILE A 305 24.59 -11.61 -14.06
C ILE A 305 25.34 -11.97 -15.35
N VAL A 306 26.58 -12.42 -15.20
CA VAL A 306 27.47 -12.75 -16.31
C VAL A 306 27.38 -14.26 -16.60
N PRO A 307 26.85 -14.66 -17.77
CA PRO A 307 26.84 -16.06 -18.16
C PRO A 307 28.25 -16.52 -18.55
N ARG A 308 28.57 -17.80 -18.31
CA ARG A 308 29.87 -18.40 -18.65
C ARG A 308 30.21 -18.38 -20.14
N SER A 309 29.20 -18.30 -21.01
CA SER A 309 29.41 -18.17 -22.44
C SER A 309 28.17 -17.61 -23.14
N ASN A 310 28.37 -17.05 -24.34
CA ASN A 310 27.29 -16.59 -25.22
C ASN A 310 26.34 -17.68 -25.71
N ARG A 311 26.61 -18.96 -25.42
CA ARG A 311 25.76 -20.10 -25.79
C ARG A 311 24.71 -20.44 -24.72
N VAL A 312 24.79 -19.82 -23.54
CA VAL A 312 23.83 -20.03 -22.48
C VAL A 312 22.48 -19.43 -22.89
N ASP A 313 21.42 -20.20 -22.74
CA ASP A 313 20.06 -19.71 -22.91
C ASP A 313 19.69 -18.84 -21.70
N LEU A 314 19.69 -17.52 -21.91
CA LEU A 314 19.45 -16.54 -20.86
C LEU A 314 17.99 -16.57 -20.39
N GLU A 315 17.04 -16.87 -21.27
CA GLU A 315 15.63 -16.96 -20.89
C GLU A 315 15.40 -18.16 -19.97
N GLN A 316 16.00 -19.29 -20.30
CA GLN A 316 15.95 -20.49 -19.47
C GLN A 316 16.62 -20.26 -18.10
N LEU A 317 17.78 -19.60 -18.07
CA LEU A 317 18.45 -19.21 -16.84
C LEU A 317 17.56 -18.30 -15.98
N MET A 318 16.98 -17.25 -16.57
CA MET A 318 16.10 -16.32 -15.85
C MET A 318 14.84 -17.00 -15.32
N ASN A 319 14.22 -17.90 -16.09
CA ASN A 319 13.07 -18.67 -15.62
C ASN A 319 13.36 -19.49 -14.36
N HIS A 320 14.57 -20.04 -14.23
CA HIS A 320 14.98 -20.73 -13.02
C HIS A 320 15.33 -19.78 -11.88
N LEU A 321 15.96 -18.64 -12.17
CA LEU A 321 16.23 -17.62 -11.16
C LEU A 321 14.93 -17.07 -10.57
N PHE A 322 13.91 -16.80 -11.38
CA PHE A 322 12.57 -16.44 -10.89
C PHE A 322 11.98 -17.52 -9.99
N ALA A 323 12.12 -18.80 -10.33
CA ALA A 323 11.55 -19.89 -9.54
C ALA A 323 12.26 -20.14 -8.20
N THR A 324 13.52 -19.69 -8.05
CA THR A 324 14.40 -20.09 -6.93
C THR A 324 14.96 -18.93 -6.11
N THR A 325 14.70 -17.68 -6.52
CA THR A 325 15.19 -16.46 -5.84
C THR A 325 14.06 -15.46 -5.66
N ASP A 326 14.32 -14.41 -4.88
CA ASP A 326 13.38 -13.32 -4.63
C ASP A 326 13.23 -12.37 -5.85
N LEU A 327 13.79 -12.72 -7.02
CA LEU A 327 13.49 -12.04 -8.31
C LEU A 327 12.03 -12.24 -8.74
N GLU A 328 11.33 -13.25 -8.22
CA GLU A 328 9.89 -13.36 -8.29
C GLU A 328 9.33 -13.59 -6.88
N ARG A 329 8.32 -12.81 -6.49
CA ARG A 329 7.73 -12.89 -5.14
C ARG A 329 6.22 -12.89 -5.18
N ASN A 330 5.64 -13.62 -4.24
CA ASN A 330 4.20 -13.62 -3.97
C ASN A 330 3.88 -12.68 -2.79
N TYR A 331 2.83 -11.90 -2.96
CA TYR A 331 2.28 -10.98 -1.98
C TYR A 331 0.86 -11.41 -1.68
N ARG A 332 0.60 -11.75 -0.42
CA ARG A 332 -0.74 -12.07 0.03
C ARG A 332 -1.62 -10.81 -0.03
N VAL A 333 -2.86 -10.99 -0.45
CA VAL A 333 -3.91 -9.96 -0.40
C VAL A 333 -5.01 -10.44 0.54
N ASN A 334 -5.38 -9.61 1.50
CA ASN A 334 -6.44 -9.87 2.46
C ASN A 334 -7.05 -8.53 2.92
N LEU A 335 -8.16 -8.14 2.29
CA LEU A 335 -8.84 -6.85 2.48
C LEU A 335 -9.71 -6.83 3.75
N ASN A 336 -9.11 -7.18 4.89
CA ASN A 336 -9.77 -7.16 6.18
C ASN A 336 -9.56 -5.80 6.86
N ILE A 337 -10.65 -5.06 7.09
CA ILE A 337 -10.62 -3.64 7.47
C ILE A 337 -11.69 -3.40 8.53
N ILE A 338 -11.48 -2.41 9.41
CA ILE A 338 -12.55 -1.91 10.29
C ILE A 338 -13.51 -1.06 9.46
N GLY A 339 -14.74 -1.54 9.28
CA GLY A 339 -15.78 -0.81 8.56
C GLY A 339 -16.34 0.37 9.33
N ILE A 340 -17.25 1.13 8.70
CA ILE A 340 -17.95 2.27 9.33
C ILE A 340 -18.72 1.86 10.59
N SER A 341 -19.12 0.58 10.69
CA SER A 341 -19.80 0.02 11.85
C SER A 341 -18.88 -0.20 13.06
N GLY A 342 -17.57 0.06 12.94
CA GLY A 342 -16.57 -0.19 13.98
C GLY A 342 -16.18 -1.66 14.12
N LYS A 343 -16.61 -2.54 13.22
CA LYS A 343 -16.32 -3.98 13.26
C LYS A 343 -15.34 -4.39 12.15
N PRO A 344 -14.42 -5.33 12.44
CA PRO A 344 -13.55 -5.90 11.41
C PRO A 344 -14.36 -6.78 10.45
N GLN A 345 -14.11 -6.64 9.15
CA GLN A 345 -14.76 -7.42 8.10
C GLN A 345 -13.87 -7.52 6.86
N LEU A 346 -13.97 -8.68 6.18
CA LEU A 346 -13.38 -8.88 4.85
C LEU A 346 -14.29 -8.21 3.81
N LEU A 347 -13.72 -7.28 3.03
CA LEU A 347 -14.46 -6.54 2.02
C LEU A 347 -13.92 -6.82 0.61
N ASN A 348 -14.82 -6.95 -0.35
CA ASN A 348 -14.47 -6.87 -1.76
C ASN A 348 -14.22 -5.41 -2.18
N LEU A 349 -13.69 -5.18 -3.39
CA LEU A 349 -13.36 -3.83 -3.88
C LEU A 349 -14.57 -2.89 -3.88
N LYS A 350 -15.73 -3.38 -4.32
CA LYS A 350 -16.97 -2.60 -4.43
C LYS A 350 -17.47 -2.14 -3.06
N ASP A 351 -17.54 -3.05 -2.10
CA ASP A 351 -18.06 -2.79 -0.75
C ASP A 351 -17.12 -1.87 0.03
N LEU A 352 -15.80 -2.02 -0.17
CA LEU A 352 -14.81 -1.10 0.38
C LEU A 352 -15.02 0.33 -0.17
N LEU A 353 -15.04 0.50 -1.49
CA LEU A 353 -15.23 1.83 -2.11
C LEU A 353 -16.59 2.43 -1.76
N LYS A 354 -17.64 1.61 -1.67
CA LYS A 354 -18.98 2.07 -1.26
C LYS A 354 -19.00 2.55 0.18
N GLN A 355 -18.34 1.83 1.10
CA GLN A 355 -18.20 2.28 2.49
C GLN A 355 -17.38 3.56 2.57
N TRP A 356 -16.26 3.64 1.85
CA TRP A 356 -15.47 4.85 1.82
C TRP A 356 -16.24 6.06 1.25
N LEU A 357 -17.01 5.88 0.17
CA LEU A 357 -17.87 6.94 -0.39
C LEU A 357 -18.97 7.37 0.59
N SER A 358 -19.53 6.43 1.37
CA SER A 358 -20.49 6.77 2.43
C SER A 358 -19.83 7.61 3.52
N PHE A 359 -18.62 7.25 3.94
CA PHE A 359 -17.82 8.04 4.87
C PHE A 359 -17.51 9.44 4.31
N ARG A 360 -17.12 9.54 3.03
CA ARG A 360 -16.83 10.82 2.39
C ARG A 360 -18.08 11.69 2.28
N MET A 361 -19.24 11.11 1.93
CA MET A 361 -20.51 11.84 1.90
C MET A 361 -20.87 12.42 3.27
N ASP A 362 -20.75 11.62 4.34
CA ASP A 362 -21.00 12.08 5.71
C ASP A 362 -20.04 13.21 6.11
N THR A 363 -18.75 13.02 5.85
CA THR A 363 -17.69 14.02 6.10
C THR A 363 -18.01 15.37 5.42
N VAL A 364 -18.46 15.33 4.16
CA VAL A 364 -18.81 16.54 3.39
C VAL A 364 -20.10 17.18 3.91
N VAL A 365 -21.12 16.38 4.26
CA VAL A 365 -22.35 16.91 4.87
C VAL A 365 -22.03 17.61 6.19
N ARG A 366 -21.20 17.01 7.05
CA ARG A 366 -20.74 17.64 8.30
C ARG A 366 -19.99 18.95 8.04
N ARG A 367 -19.09 18.96 7.05
CA ARG A 367 -18.36 20.18 6.65
C ARG A 367 -19.28 21.30 6.19
N LEU A 368 -20.30 20.96 5.38
CA LEU A 368 -21.28 21.92 4.87
C LEU A 368 -22.20 22.43 5.98
N ASN A 369 -22.69 21.56 6.87
CA ASN A 369 -23.47 21.96 8.04
C ASN A 369 -22.67 22.86 8.98
N HIS A 370 -21.40 22.52 9.25
CA HIS A 370 -20.54 23.34 10.08
C HIS A 370 -20.35 24.76 9.51
N ARG A 371 -20.17 24.87 8.19
CA ARG A 371 -20.11 26.18 7.53
C ARG A 371 -21.46 26.89 7.55
N LEU A 372 -22.56 26.17 7.33
CA LEU A 372 -23.92 26.71 7.37
C LEU A 372 -24.25 27.29 8.74
N ASP A 373 -23.93 26.58 9.82
CA ASP A 373 -24.12 27.04 11.20
C ASP A 373 -23.36 28.35 11.45
N GLN A 374 -22.10 28.44 11.03
CA GLN A 374 -21.31 29.68 11.13
C GLN A 374 -21.93 30.85 10.34
N VAL A 375 -22.44 30.57 9.13
CA VAL A 375 -23.07 31.57 8.27
C VAL A 375 -24.39 32.05 8.89
N VAL A 376 -25.21 31.13 9.40
CA VAL A 376 -26.48 31.43 10.09
C VAL A 376 -26.24 32.23 11.36
N ASP A 377 -25.29 31.82 12.20
CA ASP A 377 -24.91 32.57 13.41
C ASP A 377 -24.44 33.99 13.07
N ARG A 378 -23.64 34.15 12.01
CA ARG A 378 -23.16 35.45 11.59
C ARG A 378 -24.29 36.33 11.04
N LEU A 379 -25.14 35.81 10.18
CA LEU A 379 -26.32 36.51 9.66
C LEU A 379 -27.25 36.98 10.78
N HIS A 380 -27.47 36.12 11.79
CA HIS A 380 -28.26 36.44 12.98
C HIS A 380 -27.70 37.65 13.74
N ILE A 381 -26.37 37.72 13.91
CA ILE A 381 -25.73 38.89 14.52
C ILE A 381 -25.86 40.14 13.63
N LEU A 382 -25.62 40.03 12.32
CA LEU A 382 -25.72 41.17 11.39
C LEU A 382 -27.13 41.77 11.36
N GLU A 383 -28.17 40.93 11.42
CA GLU A 383 -29.56 41.39 11.51
C GLU A 383 -29.80 42.24 12.76
N GLY A 384 -29.30 41.79 13.93
CA GLY A 384 -29.40 42.56 15.17
C GLY A 384 -28.65 43.89 15.11
N LEU A 385 -27.46 43.90 14.50
CA LEU A 385 -26.69 45.13 14.29
C LEU A 385 -27.45 46.12 13.40
N LEU A 386 -28.03 45.68 12.28
CA LEU A 386 -28.81 46.53 11.37
C LEU A 386 -30.05 47.13 12.05
N VAL A 387 -30.72 46.37 12.91
CA VAL A 387 -31.81 46.89 13.75
C VAL A 387 -31.31 48.01 14.67
N ALA A 388 -30.10 47.88 15.22
CA ALA A 388 -29.49 48.93 16.04
C ALA A 388 -29.10 50.17 15.23
N TYR A 389 -28.57 50.04 14.00
CA TYR A 389 -28.29 51.19 13.12
C TYR A 389 -29.56 51.98 12.80
N LEU A 390 -30.68 51.28 12.55
CA LEU A 390 -31.94 51.93 12.22
C LEU A 390 -32.57 52.68 13.42
N ASN A 391 -32.23 52.28 14.65
CA ASN A 391 -32.82 52.81 15.88
C ASN A 391 -31.76 53.35 16.87
N ILE A 392 -30.66 53.91 16.36
CA ILE A 392 -29.46 54.17 17.18
C ILE A 392 -29.72 55.11 18.36
N ASP A 393 -30.54 56.14 18.20
CA ASP A 393 -30.87 57.09 19.26
C ASP A 393 -31.64 56.41 20.41
N GLU A 394 -32.56 55.50 20.08
CA GLU A 394 -33.35 54.74 21.06
C GLU A 394 -32.49 53.70 21.78
N VAL A 395 -31.59 53.03 21.03
CA VAL A 395 -30.60 52.10 21.62
C VAL A 395 -29.68 52.84 22.60
N ILE A 396 -29.14 54.00 22.23
CA ILE A 396 -28.30 54.83 23.12
C ILE A 396 -29.10 55.31 24.33
N HIS A 397 -30.36 55.70 24.14
CA HIS A 397 -31.22 56.12 25.23
C HIS A 397 -31.41 55.01 26.27
N ILE A 398 -31.75 53.79 25.83
CA ILE A 398 -31.91 52.62 26.70
C ILE A 398 -30.60 52.31 27.43
N ILE A 399 -29.47 52.29 26.73
CA ILE A 399 -28.15 52.02 27.34
C ILE A 399 -27.77 53.04 28.41
N ARG A 400 -28.19 54.31 28.26
CA ARG A 400 -27.85 55.39 29.19
C ARG A 400 -28.75 55.49 30.42
N HIS A 401 -29.99 55.04 30.35
CA HIS A 401 -31.01 55.28 31.39
C HIS A 401 -31.44 54.02 32.15
N GLU A 402 -31.29 52.83 31.55
CA GLU A 402 -31.66 51.57 32.18
C GLU A 402 -30.44 50.94 32.87
N ASP A 403 -30.57 50.53 34.14
CA ASP A 403 -29.50 49.84 34.88
C ASP A 403 -29.10 48.50 34.23
N LYS A 404 -30.07 47.85 33.56
CA LYS A 404 -29.89 46.59 32.85
C LYS A 404 -30.44 46.72 31.43
N PRO A 405 -29.64 47.25 30.48
CA PRO A 405 -30.14 47.55 29.14
C PRO A 405 -30.45 46.30 28.31
N LYS A 406 -29.74 45.18 28.53
CA LYS A 406 -29.90 43.95 27.74
C LYS A 406 -31.35 43.40 27.71
N PRO A 407 -32.03 43.13 28.83
CA PRO A 407 -33.44 42.69 28.81
C PRO A 407 -34.39 43.69 28.14
N VAL A 408 -34.12 44.99 28.28
CA VAL A 408 -34.96 46.05 27.70
C VAL A 408 -34.81 46.09 26.18
N LEU A 409 -33.57 46.03 25.67
CA LEU A 409 -33.27 45.95 24.24
C LEU A 409 -33.93 44.71 23.60
N MET A 410 -33.80 43.55 24.24
CA MET A 410 -34.44 42.31 23.79
C MET A 410 -35.95 42.44 23.66
N LYS A 411 -36.62 43.01 24.68
CA LYS A 411 -38.07 43.18 24.67
C LYS A 411 -38.52 44.24 23.66
N ARG A 412 -37.79 45.35 23.54
CA ARG A 412 -38.17 46.50 22.72
C ARG A 412 -38.05 46.23 21.23
N PHE A 413 -36.94 45.62 20.81
CA PHE A 413 -36.61 45.37 19.41
C PHE A 413 -36.86 43.93 18.98
N SER A 414 -37.42 43.10 19.88
CA SER A 414 -37.66 41.66 19.64
C SER A 414 -36.41 40.90 19.20
N ILE A 415 -35.25 41.32 19.71
CA ILE A 415 -33.96 40.69 19.43
C ILE A 415 -33.60 39.64 20.49
N THR A 416 -32.76 38.70 20.10
CA THR A 416 -32.25 37.64 20.99
C THR A 416 -31.18 38.14 21.95
N GLY A 417 -30.88 37.35 22.98
CA GLY A 417 -29.84 37.69 23.95
C GLY A 417 -28.43 37.79 23.36
N THR A 418 -28.12 37.03 22.30
CA THR A 418 -26.84 37.09 21.58
C THR A 418 -26.73 38.34 20.70
N GLN A 419 -27.81 38.71 19.99
CA GLN A 419 -27.88 39.97 19.25
C GLN A 419 -27.78 41.18 20.17
N ALA A 420 -28.50 41.18 21.29
CA ALA A 420 -28.43 42.27 22.27
C ALA A 420 -27.01 42.45 22.83
N GLU A 421 -26.29 41.35 23.10
CA GLU A 421 -24.88 41.42 23.52
C GLU A 421 -24.00 42.03 22.43
N ALA A 422 -24.17 41.61 21.17
CA ALA A 422 -23.41 42.16 20.05
C ALA A 422 -23.64 43.66 19.83
N ILE A 423 -24.85 44.15 20.09
CA ILE A 423 -25.18 45.59 20.05
C ILE A 423 -24.48 46.34 21.19
N LEU A 424 -24.42 45.77 22.39
CA LEU A 424 -23.75 46.39 23.54
C LEU A 424 -22.22 46.46 23.34
N GLU A 425 -21.63 45.50 22.65
CA GLU A 425 -20.21 45.46 22.28
C GLU A 425 -19.86 46.34 21.05
N LEU A 426 -20.84 47.06 20.49
CA LEU A 426 -20.66 47.89 19.31
C LEU A 426 -19.81 49.14 19.65
N LYS A 427 -18.66 49.27 18.97
CA LYS A 427 -17.74 50.41 19.17
C LYS A 427 -18.26 51.65 18.45
N LEU A 428 -18.10 52.83 19.05
CA LEU A 428 -18.54 54.11 18.45
C LEU A 428 -18.06 54.32 17.00
N ARG A 429 -16.84 53.89 16.66
CA ARG A 429 -16.30 53.98 15.29
C ARG A 429 -17.13 53.21 14.26
N ASN A 430 -17.84 52.16 14.69
CA ASN A 430 -18.66 51.34 13.82
C ASN A 430 -19.94 52.09 13.44
N LEU A 431 -20.35 53.15 14.13
CA LEU A 431 -21.57 53.91 13.81
C LEU A 431 -21.45 54.75 12.51
N ALA A 432 -20.29 54.76 11.86
CA ALA A 432 -20.12 55.44 10.59
C ALA A 432 -20.94 54.77 9.46
N LYS A 433 -21.52 55.57 8.56
CA LYS A 433 -22.32 55.08 7.42
C LYS A 433 -21.59 54.07 6.53
N LEU A 434 -20.26 54.20 6.42
CA LEU A 434 -19.43 53.25 5.66
C LEU A 434 -19.44 51.84 6.28
N GLU A 435 -19.52 51.73 7.60
CA GLU A 435 -19.57 50.44 8.29
C GLU A 435 -20.96 49.80 8.17
N GLU A 436 -22.03 50.60 8.16
CA GLU A 436 -23.38 50.10 7.83
C GLU A 436 -23.41 49.48 6.42
N MET A 437 -22.82 50.14 5.43
CA MET A 437 -22.72 49.61 4.06
C MET A 437 -21.97 48.27 4.03
N LYS A 438 -20.82 48.18 4.71
CA LYS A 438 -20.05 46.93 4.81
C LYS A 438 -20.85 45.80 5.45
N ILE A 439 -21.65 46.10 6.48
CA ILE A 439 -22.50 45.11 7.15
C ILE A 439 -23.59 44.59 6.19
N ARG A 440 -24.20 45.47 5.40
CA ARG A 440 -25.18 45.07 4.38
C ARG A 440 -24.53 44.22 3.29
N ASP A 441 -23.39 44.65 2.77
CA ASP A 441 -22.64 43.88 1.76
C ASP A 441 -22.24 42.49 2.29
N GLU A 442 -21.79 42.41 3.56
CA GLU A 442 -21.49 41.13 4.23
C GLU A 442 -22.75 40.26 4.39
N GLN A 443 -23.89 40.87 4.76
CA GLN A 443 -25.16 40.16 4.90
C GLN A 443 -25.64 39.59 3.57
N ASP A 444 -25.54 40.34 2.47
CA ASP A 444 -25.94 39.89 1.14
C ASP A 444 -25.08 38.71 0.68
N LEU A 445 -23.75 38.83 0.81
CA LEU A 445 -22.81 37.74 0.48
C LEU A 445 -23.07 36.46 1.28
N LEU A 446 -23.29 36.59 2.59
CA LEU A 446 -23.58 35.45 3.46
C LEU A 446 -24.97 34.85 3.20
N SER A 447 -25.93 35.66 2.76
CA SER A 447 -27.27 35.19 2.39
C SER A 447 -27.22 34.35 1.11
N ASP A 448 -26.43 34.77 0.12
CA ASP A 448 -26.15 33.99 -1.08
C ASP A 448 -25.40 32.70 -0.74
N GLU A 449 -24.38 32.77 0.12
CA GLU A 449 -23.64 31.59 0.59
C GLU A 449 -24.57 30.59 1.31
N ARG A 450 -25.43 31.07 2.22
CA ARG A 450 -26.44 30.25 2.91
C ARG A 450 -27.33 29.52 1.90
N ALA A 451 -27.85 30.25 0.92
CA ALA A 451 -28.73 29.68 -0.09
C ALA A 451 -28.02 28.59 -0.92
N GLU A 452 -26.74 28.78 -1.26
CA GLU A 452 -25.94 27.75 -1.95
C GLU A 452 -25.65 26.53 -1.06
N LEU A 453 -25.34 26.72 0.22
CA LEU A 453 -25.13 25.63 1.17
C LEU A 453 -26.40 24.79 1.38
N GLU A 454 -27.54 25.44 1.60
CA GLU A 454 -28.85 24.77 1.72
C GLU A 454 -29.23 24.04 0.44
N LYS A 455 -28.94 24.63 -0.73
CA LYS A 455 -29.11 24.01 -2.05
C LYS A 455 -28.27 22.74 -2.23
N LEU A 456 -27.03 22.72 -1.72
CA LEU A 456 -26.15 21.55 -1.77
C LEU A 456 -26.64 20.46 -0.83
N LEU A 457 -26.99 20.81 0.41
CA LEU A 457 -27.51 19.89 1.44
C LEU A 457 -28.88 19.29 1.06
N GLY A 458 -29.72 20.07 0.39
CA GLY A 458 -31.07 19.66 -0.03
C GLY A 458 -31.10 18.69 -1.22
N SER A 459 -29.98 18.43 -1.91
CA SER A 459 -29.95 17.56 -3.08
C SER A 459 -28.77 16.59 -3.07
N LYS A 460 -29.08 15.29 -2.93
CA LYS A 460 -28.10 14.20 -3.06
C LYS A 460 -27.36 14.23 -4.39
N ALA A 461 -28.03 14.63 -5.47
CA ALA A 461 -27.40 14.74 -6.79
C ALA A 461 -26.32 15.83 -6.80
N ARG A 462 -26.61 17.01 -6.24
CA ARG A 462 -25.65 18.12 -6.14
C ARG A 462 -24.47 17.77 -5.23
N LEU A 463 -24.73 17.11 -4.11
CA LEU A 463 -23.68 16.61 -3.22
C LEU A 463 -22.75 15.63 -3.94
N LYS A 464 -23.29 14.69 -4.72
CA LYS A 464 -22.48 13.78 -5.55
C LYS A 464 -21.65 14.54 -6.58
N THR A 465 -22.21 15.56 -7.24
CA THR A 465 -21.47 16.40 -8.20
C THR A 465 -20.33 17.15 -7.52
N LEU A 466 -20.54 17.69 -6.32
CA LEU A 466 -19.50 18.34 -5.53
C LEU A 466 -18.38 17.36 -5.19
N ILE A 467 -18.71 16.18 -4.66
CA ILE A 467 -17.72 15.14 -4.32
C ILE A 467 -16.94 14.70 -5.56
N LYS A 468 -17.62 14.49 -6.70
CA LYS A 468 -16.97 14.17 -7.97
C LYS A 468 -15.95 15.25 -8.37
N LYS A 469 -16.33 16.54 -8.27
CA LYS A 469 -15.45 17.66 -8.59
C LYS A 469 -14.22 17.68 -7.67
N GLU A 470 -14.41 17.53 -6.36
CA GLU A 470 -13.32 17.48 -5.39
C GLU A 470 -12.36 16.31 -5.64
N LEU A 471 -12.88 15.13 -5.95
CA LEU A 471 -12.08 13.95 -6.29
C LEU A 471 -11.22 14.18 -7.54
N LEU A 472 -11.77 14.83 -8.56
CA LEU A 472 -11.02 15.17 -9.78
C LEU A 472 -9.91 16.19 -9.50
N GLU A 473 -10.20 17.24 -8.72
CA GLU A 473 -9.21 18.24 -8.31
C GLU A 473 -8.06 17.59 -7.50
N ASP A 474 -8.39 16.69 -6.57
CA ASP A 474 -7.39 15.98 -5.77
C ASP A 474 -6.58 15.00 -6.64
N ALA A 475 -7.20 14.35 -7.63
CA ALA A 475 -6.49 13.47 -8.58
C ALA A 475 -5.55 14.22 -9.51
N GLU A 476 -5.92 15.43 -9.93
CA GLU A 476 -5.03 16.30 -10.71
C GLU A 476 -3.86 16.81 -9.86
N THR A 477 -4.12 17.16 -8.60
CA THR A 477 -3.10 17.72 -7.70
C THR A 477 -2.11 16.68 -7.18
N PHE A 478 -2.58 15.47 -6.85
CA PHE A 478 -1.79 14.45 -6.15
C PHE A 478 -1.58 13.16 -6.95
N GLY A 479 -2.28 12.98 -8.07
CA GLY A 479 -2.20 11.76 -8.86
C GLY A 479 -0.99 11.72 -9.78
N ASP A 480 -0.46 10.52 -9.96
CA ASP A 480 0.73 10.22 -10.75
C ASP A 480 0.51 9.04 -11.71
N GLU A 481 1.49 8.82 -12.59
CA GLU A 481 1.49 7.67 -13.49
C GLU A 481 1.70 6.37 -12.71
N ARG A 482 1.19 5.27 -13.27
CA ARG A 482 1.37 3.93 -12.71
C ARG A 482 2.84 3.53 -12.77
N ARG A 483 3.34 2.88 -11.71
CA ARG A 483 4.72 2.37 -11.65
C ARG A 483 4.79 0.90 -12.02
N SER A 484 4.09 0.04 -11.29
CA SER A 484 4.16 -1.41 -11.52
C SER A 484 3.23 -1.83 -12.67
N ILE A 485 3.82 -2.16 -13.82
CA ILE A 485 3.11 -2.54 -15.04
C ILE A 485 2.54 -3.96 -14.89
N LEU A 486 1.34 -4.20 -15.42
CA LEU A 486 0.76 -5.55 -15.47
C LEU A 486 1.12 -6.22 -16.79
N VAL A 487 1.81 -7.34 -16.73
CA VAL A 487 2.27 -8.09 -17.91
C VAL A 487 2.08 -9.57 -17.68
N ARG A 488 1.40 -10.26 -18.60
CA ARG A 488 1.30 -11.71 -18.53
C ARG A 488 2.65 -12.34 -18.90
N ARG A 489 3.21 -13.13 -18.00
CA ARG A 489 4.44 -13.90 -18.21
C ARG A 489 4.19 -15.39 -18.04
N GLU A 490 5.04 -16.22 -18.64
CA GLU A 490 5.01 -17.67 -18.41
C GLU A 490 5.41 -17.99 -16.96
N ALA A 491 4.84 -19.05 -16.41
CA ALA A 491 5.16 -19.50 -15.06
C ALA A 491 6.65 -19.87 -14.98
N ALA A 492 7.35 -19.33 -13.98
CA ALA A 492 8.74 -19.65 -13.73
C ALA A 492 8.90 -21.14 -13.41
N GLN A 493 9.93 -21.77 -13.97
CA GLN A 493 10.23 -23.18 -13.76
C GLN A 493 11.70 -23.33 -13.37
N ALA A 494 11.95 -24.07 -12.29
CA ALA A 494 13.30 -24.40 -11.90
C ALA A 494 13.91 -25.40 -12.89
N LEU A 495 15.17 -25.18 -13.29
CA LEU A 495 15.91 -26.12 -14.10
C LEU A 495 16.04 -27.48 -13.42
N ARG A 496 15.87 -28.54 -14.20
CA ARG A 496 16.18 -29.90 -13.76
C ARG A 496 17.68 -30.14 -13.94
N GLN A 497 18.21 -31.15 -13.26
CA GLN A 497 19.63 -31.48 -13.35
C GLN A 497 20.10 -31.76 -14.79
N GLU A 498 19.21 -32.29 -15.63
CA GLU A 498 19.44 -32.56 -17.05
C GLU A 498 19.62 -31.27 -17.87
N ASP A 499 18.92 -30.21 -17.49
CA ASP A 499 18.93 -28.91 -18.16
C ASP A 499 20.18 -28.08 -17.80
N LEU A 500 20.88 -28.44 -16.71
CA LEU A 500 22.17 -27.82 -16.33
C LEU A 500 23.32 -28.21 -17.25
N ILE A 501 23.10 -29.20 -18.11
CA ILE A 501 24.11 -29.77 -18.99
C ILE A 501 24.11 -28.98 -20.30
N PRO A 502 25.27 -28.51 -20.79
CA PRO A 502 25.35 -27.81 -22.07
C PRO A 502 24.68 -28.60 -23.19
N SER A 503 23.84 -27.92 -23.96
CA SER A 503 23.12 -28.51 -25.09
C SER A 503 23.96 -28.43 -26.37
N GLU A 504 24.96 -29.29 -26.47
CA GLU A 504 25.86 -29.43 -27.62
C GLU A 504 25.28 -30.42 -28.65
N PRO A 505 25.42 -30.18 -29.97
CA PRO A 505 25.12 -31.18 -30.98
C PRO A 505 25.92 -32.47 -30.72
N SER A 506 25.23 -33.60 -30.66
CA SER A 506 25.81 -34.91 -30.36
C SER A 506 25.24 -35.97 -31.30
N THR A 507 26.09 -36.91 -31.72
CA THR A 507 25.68 -38.07 -32.51
C THR A 507 25.94 -39.34 -31.71
N ILE A 508 24.89 -40.07 -31.36
CA ILE A 508 24.99 -41.34 -30.65
C ILE A 508 25.25 -42.44 -31.67
N VAL A 509 26.22 -43.31 -31.40
CA VAL A 509 26.60 -44.42 -32.28
C VAL A 509 26.53 -45.74 -31.53
N LEU A 510 25.84 -46.71 -32.14
CA LEU A 510 25.68 -48.08 -31.67
C LEU A 510 26.39 -49.04 -32.63
N SER A 511 27.21 -49.95 -32.08
CA SER A 511 27.86 -51.02 -32.83
C SER A 511 27.06 -52.32 -32.81
N ARG A 512 27.38 -53.25 -33.72
CA ARG A 512 26.71 -54.56 -33.81
C ARG A 512 26.93 -55.44 -32.59
N SER A 513 28.05 -55.27 -31.89
CA SER A 513 28.34 -55.97 -30.64
C SER A 513 27.63 -55.34 -29.42
N GLY A 514 26.75 -54.34 -29.63
CA GLY A 514 25.97 -53.70 -28.57
C GLY A 514 26.75 -52.66 -27.75
N TRP A 515 27.78 -52.05 -28.33
CA TRP A 515 28.56 -50.98 -27.68
C TRP A 515 28.05 -49.61 -28.11
N VAL A 516 27.93 -48.71 -27.14
CA VAL A 516 27.39 -47.36 -27.33
C VAL A 516 28.43 -46.29 -26.99
N ARG A 517 28.40 -45.19 -27.76
CA ARG A 517 29.23 -43.99 -27.53
C ARG A 517 28.58 -42.74 -28.09
N ALA A 518 29.01 -41.58 -27.60
CA ALA A 518 28.56 -40.25 -28.04
C ALA A 518 29.69 -39.48 -28.75
N ALA A 519 29.45 -39.08 -29.99
CA ALA A 519 30.32 -38.23 -30.79
C ALA A 519 29.91 -36.77 -30.67
N LYS A 520 30.88 -35.85 -30.60
CA LYS A 520 30.60 -34.40 -30.62
C LYS A 520 30.32 -33.94 -32.05
N GLY A 521 29.28 -33.14 -32.23
CA GLY A 521 28.86 -32.62 -33.53
C GLY A 521 27.98 -33.58 -34.34
N HIS A 522 27.42 -33.08 -35.44
CA HIS A 522 26.67 -33.88 -36.41
C HIS A 522 27.49 -34.23 -37.67
N ASP A 523 28.71 -33.71 -37.77
CA ASP A 523 29.59 -33.82 -38.94
C ASP A 523 30.53 -35.04 -38.89
N ILE A 524 30.36 -35.92 -37.90
CA ILE A 524 31.09 -37.19 -37.81
C ILE A 524 30.44 -38.21 -38.73
N ASP A 525 31.25 -38.93 -39.49
CA ASP A 525 30.84 -40.14 -40.20
C ASP A 525 30.91 -41.35 -39.26
N PRO A 526 29.77 -41.91 -38.81
CA PRO A 526 29.75 -43.03 -37.88
C PRO A 526 30.26 -44.34 -38.48
N THR A 527 30.46 -44.44 -39.79
CA THR A 527 30.96 -45.68 -40.41
C THR A 527 32.48 -45.77 -40.39
N THR A 528 33.18 -44.64 -40.29
CA THR A 528 34.65 -44.57 -40.38
C THR A 528 35.36 -44.49 -39.02
N ILE A 529 34.60 -44.54 -37.92
CA ILE A 529 35.18 -44.47 -36.56
C ILE A 529 35.78 -45.83 -36.15
N ASN A 530 36.75 -45.81 -35.23
CA ASN A 530 37.43 -47.04 -34.78
C ASN A 530 36.50 -47.93 -33.94
N TYR A 531 36.36 -49.20 -34.30
CA TYR A 531 35.60 -50.23 -33.56
C TYR A 531 36.51 -51.25 -32.89
N ARG A 532 35.96 -52.06 -31.98
CA ARG A 532 36.69 -53.22 -31.42
C ARG A 532 36.96 -54.26 -32.51
N ALA A 533 37.98 -55.08 -32.31
CA ALA A 533 38.29 -56.17 -33.23
C ALA A 533 37.08 -57.11 -33.39
N GLY A 534 36.58 -57.27 -34.63
CA GLY A 534 35.39 -58.06 -34.93
C GLY A 534 34.06 -57.34 -34.74
N ASP A 535 34.06 -56.04 -34.43
CA ASP A 535 32.87 -55.20 -34.29
C ASP A 535 32.78 -54.18 -35.43
N GLU A 536 31.55 -53.79 -35.78
CA GLU A 536 31.27 -52.85 -36.88
C GLU A 536 30.09 -51.93 -36.56
N TYR A 537 29.92 -50.89 -37.37
CA TYR A 537 28.81 -49.95 -37.27
C TYR A 537 27.45 -50.67 -37.39
N GLN A 538 26.46 -50.25 -36.58
CA GLN A 538 25.09 -50.71 -36.71
C GLN A 538 24.12 -49.55 -36.96
N HIS A 539 24.02 -48.60 -36.01
CA HIS A 539 23.09 -47.47 -36.09
C HIS A 539 23.68 -46.20 -35.49
N SER A 540 23.15 -45.06 -35.89
CA SER A 540 23.41 -43.77 -35.27
C SER A 540 22.17 -42.89 -35.24
N ALA A 541 22.12 -41.97 -34.28
CA ALA A 541 21.07 -40.97 -34.16
C ALA A 541 21.68 -39.62 -33.80
N ARG A 542 21.18 -38.55 -34.42
CA ARG A 542 21.56 -37.17 -34.11
C ARG A 542 20.62 -36.62 -33.05
N GLY A 543 21.17 -35.90 -32.09
CA GLY A 543 20.42 -35.21 -31.04
C GLY A 543 21.30 -34.17 -30.36
N ARG A 544 20.94 -33.82 -29.12
CA ARG A 544 21.71 -32.91 -28.26
C ARG A 544 22.20 -33.64 -27.01
N SER A 545 23.32 -33.20 -26.44
CA SER A 545 23.94 -33.86 -25.27
C SER A 545 23.08 -33.87 -24.00
N ASN A 546 22.14 -32.94 -23.87
CA ASN A 546 21.19 -32.86 -22.76
C ASN A 546 19.91 -33.69 -22.99
N GLU A 547 19.76 -34.35 -24.14
CA GLU A 547 18.61 -35.23 -24.44
C GLU A 547 18.87 -36.68 -23.99
N GLN A 548 17.80 -37.47 -23.93
CA GLN A 548 17.85 -38.90 -23.63
C GLN A 548 18.04 -39.70 -24.93
N ALA A 549 19.01 -40.61 -24.94
CA ALA A 549 19.18 -41.61 -25.98
C ALA A 549 18.31 -42.82 -25.66
N VAL A 550 17.39 -43.16 -26.56
CA VAL A 550 16.43 -44.26 -26.39
C VAL A 550 16.85 -45.48 -27.20
N PHE A 551 16.86 -46.65 -26.56
CA PHE A 551 17.19 -47.95 -27.15
C PHE A 551 15.98 -48.88 -27.03
N LEU A 552 15.69 -49.63 -28.10
CA LEU A 552 14.58 -50.57 -28.16
C LEU A 552 15.13 -51.99 -28.25
N ASP A 553 14.68 -52.88 -27.35
CA ASP A 553 15.05 -54.29 -27.39
C ASP A 553 14.12 -55.12 -28.30
N SER A 554 14.49 -56.37 -28.55
CA SER A 554 13.71 -57.31 -29.36
C SER A 554 12.41 -57.78 -28.69
N ARG A 555 12.17 -57.42 -27.42
CA ARG A 555 10.94 -57.71 -26.66
C ARG A 555 9.97 -56.52 -26.66
N GLY A 556 10.31 -55.43 -27.35
CA GLY A 556 9.49 -54.22 -27.43
C GLY A 556 9.61 -53.30 -26.20
N ARG A 557 10.67 -53.45 -25.39
CA ARG A 557 10.95 -52.55 -24.26
C ARG A 557 11.84 -51.40 -24.69
N ALA A 558 11.50 -50.20 -24.20
CA ALA A 558 12.30 -49.00 -24.38
C ALA A 558 13.15 -48.72 -23.14
N PHE A 559 14.42 -48.44 -23.36
CA PHE A 559 15.39 -48.06 -22.33
C PHE A 559 15.98 -46.70 -22.68
N SER A 560 16.18 -45.82 -21.70
CA SER A 560 16.76 -44.49 -21.92
C SER A 560 17.99 -44.25 -21.07
N LEU A 561 19.03 -43.67 -21.67
CA LEU A 561 20.21 -43.14 -20.99
C LEU A 561 20.42 -41.70 -21.39
N SER A 562 20.93 -40.88 -20.47
CA SER A 562 21.24 -39.50 -20.82
C SER A 562 22.45 -39.45 -21.76
N ALA A 563 22.34 -38.73 -22.87
CA ALA A 563 23.34 -38.72 -23.94
C ALA A 563 24.74 -38.31 -23.45
N HIS A 564 24.83 -37.36 -22.51
CA HIS A 564 26.09 -36.92 -21.91
C HIS A 564 26.80 -37.98 -21.05
N SER A 565 26.08 -38.97 -20.54
CA SER A 565 26.65 -40.01 -19.67
C SER A 565 27.42 -41.09 -20.45
N LEU A 566 27.25 -41.09 -21.78
CA LEU A 566 27.87 -42.03 -22.69
C LEU A 566 29.34 -41.66 -22.94
N PRO A 567 30.22 -42.66 -23.11
CA PRO A 567 31.63 -42.44 -23.38
C PRO A 567 31.84 -41.75 -24.74
N SER A 568 32.88 -40.90 -24.81
CA SER A 568 33.17 -40.13 -26.02
C SER A 568 33.55 -41.03 -27.22
N ALA A 569 33.32 -40.55 -28.44
CA ALA A 569 33.72 -41.24 -29.67
C ALA A 569 35.23 -41.51 -29.83
N ARG A 570 36.08 -40.91 -28.99
CA ARG A 570 37.52 -41.23 -28.93
C ARG A 570 37.80 -42.57 -28.25
N SER A 571 36.88 -43.06 -27.41
CA SER A 571 36.99 -44.39 -26.81
C SER A 571 36.27 -45.43 -27.67
N LEU A 572 36.47 -46.71 -27.32
CA LEU A 572 35.79 -47.84 -27.93
C LEU A 572 34.33 -48.00 -27.46
N GLY A 573 33.80 -47.04 -26.69
CA GLY A 573 32.46 -47.10 -26.10
C GLY A 573 32.37 -47.92 -24.81
N GLU A 574 31.15 -48.25 -24.42
CA GLU A 574 30.82 -49.19 -23.34
C GLU A 574 29.67 -50.11 -23.77
N PRO A 575 29.54 -51.33 -23.21
CA PRO A 575 28.49 -52.25 -23.61
C PRO A 575 27.15 -51.84 -22.98
N LEU A 576 26.06 -51.82 -23.76
CA LEU A 576 24.72 -51.46 -23.26
C LEU A 576 24.26 -52.36 -22.11
N SER A 577 24.66 -53.64 -22.11
CA SER A 577 24.37 -54.59 -21.03
C SER A 577 24.99 -54.23 -19.68
N SER A 578 25.97 -53.31 -19.64
CA SER A 578 26.51 -52.80 -18.37
C SER A 578 25.64 -51.70 -17.75
N ARG A 579 24.73 -51.09 -18.54
CA ARG A 579 23.87 -49.98 -18.13
C ARG A 579 22.42 -50.40 -17.93
N PHE A 580 21.98 -51.45 -18.64
CA PHE A 580 20.63 -51.98 -18.57
C PHE A 580 20.67 -53.46 -18.19
N THR A 581 19.97 -53.81 -17.11
CA THR A 581 19.79 -55.18 -16.60
C THR A 581 18.55 -55.85 -17.15
#